data_AF-A0A2J8S3C6-F1
#
_entry.id   AF-A0A2J8S3C6-F1
#
_cell.length_a   1.000
_cell.length_b   1.000
_cell.length_c   1.000
_cell.angle_alpha   90.00
_cell.angle_beta   90.00
_cell.angle_gamma   90.00
#
_symmetry.space_group_name_H-M   'P 1'
#
loop_
_entity.id
_entity.type
_entity.pdbx_description
1 polymer ?
#
loop_
_entity_poly.entity_id
_entity_poly.type
_entity_poly.pdbx_seq_one_letter_code
_entity_poly.pdbx_strand_id
1 'polypeptide(L)'
;IYVAQDCTVYNSDVIDKQSASMTSDNADDKAVIILVPVRLGGERTNTDYLEFVKGILSLEYCVGIIGGKPKQSYYFAGFQDDSLIYMDPHYCQSFVDVSIKDFPLEVVL
;
A
#
# COMPACT_ATOMS: atom_id res chain seq x y z
N ILE A 1 8.67 -1.15 9.17
CA ILE A 1 8.50 -1.26 7.70
C ILE A 1 9.63 -2.12 7.17
N TYR A 2 9.30 -3.19 6.46
CA TYR A 2 10.24 -4.03 5.73
C TYR A 2 9.97 -3.86 4.23
N VAL A 3 11.03 -3.71 3.44
CA VAL A 3 10.93 -3.63 1.98
C VAL A 3 11.62 -4.87 1.42
N ALA A 4 10.88 -5.69 0.69
CA ALA A 4 11.39 -6.90 0.08
C ALA A 4 12.44 -6.57 -0.98
N GLN A 5 13.52 -7.34 -0.99
CA GLN A 5 14.54 -7.27 -2.03
C GLN A 5 14.25 -8.35 -3.09
N ASP A 6 14.43 -8.01 -4.37
CA ASP A 6 14.24 -8.95 -5.48
C ASP A 6 12.87 -9.65 -5.46
N CYS A 7 11.81 -8.93 -5.07
CA CYS A 7 10.45 -9.45 -4.88
C CYS A 7 10.34 -10.61 -3.88
N THR A 8 11.33 -10.80 -2.99
CA THR A 8 11.43 -11.92 -2.06
C THR A 8 11.41 -11.43 -0.61
N VAL A 9 10.57 -12.07 0.22
CA VAL A 9 10.44 -11.76 1.65
C VAL A 9 11.16 -12.84 2.45
N TYR A 10 12.21 -12.44 3.19
CA TYR A 10 12.92 -13.32 4.10
C TYR A 10 12.35 -13.21 5.51
N ASN A 11 11.86 -14.34 6.04
CA ASN A 11 11.18 -14.35 7.33
C ASN A 11 12.10 -13.91 8.49
N SER A 12 13.37 -14.38 8.48
CA SER A 12 14.40 -13.96 9.44
C SER A 12 14.55 -12.44 9.48
N ASP A 13 14.66 -11.78 8.32
CA ASP A 13 14.89 -10.34 8.25
C ASP A 13 13.70 -9.53 8.76
N VAL A 14 12.48 -10.03 8.54
CA VAL A 14 11.25 -9.42 9.03
C VAL A 14 11.19 -9.52 10.56
N ILE A 15 11.45 -10.70 11.11
CA ILE A 15 11.50 -10.94 12.56
C ILE A 15 12.60 -10.08 13.21
N ASP A 16 13.80 -10.06 12.62
CA ASP A 16 14.92 -9.27 13.14
C ASP A 16 14.59 -7.77 13.13
N LYS A 17 13.94 -7.24 12.07
CA LYS A 17 13.51 -5.84 12.05
C LYS A 17 12.39 -5.53 13.05
N GLN A 18 11.50 -6.48 13.30
CA GLN A 18 10.47 -6.34 14.32
C GLN A 18 11.12 -6.26 15.71
N SER A 19 12.12 -7.11 15.94
CA SER A 19 12.85 -7.29 17.21
C SER A 19 13.92 -6.22 17.46
N ALA A 20 14.52 -5.62 16.43
CA ALA A 20 15.61 -4.64 16.60
C ALA A 20 15.14 -3.30 17.20
N SER A 21 13.83 -3.08 17.33
CA SER A 21 13.24 -1.86 17.89
C SER A 21 12.91 -1.97 19.38
N MET A 22 13.54 -2.89 20.11
CA MET A 22 13.23 -3.19 21.50
C MET A 22 13.77 -2.13 22.46
N THR A 23 12.85 -1.45 23.15
CA THR A 23 13.07 -0.90 24.49
C THR A 23 12.05 -1.56 25.40
N SER A 24 12.46 -2.61 26.11
CA SER A 24 11.79 -3.27 27.27
C SER A 24 10.32 -3.72 27.16
N ASP A 25 10.13 -5.02 27.41
CA ASP A 25 8.98 -5.72 27.99
C ASP A 25 7.76 -6.16 27.16
N ASN A 26 7.61 -5.82 25.87
CA ASN A 26 6.51 -6.39 25.05
C ASN A 26 6.98 -6.78 23.65
N ALA A 27 7.58 -7.98 23.54
CA ALA A 27 8.18 -8.48 22.31
C ALA A 27 7.15 -8.80 21.19
N ASP A 28 5.89 -9.05 21.53
CA ASP A 28 4.87 -9.55 20.60
C ASP A 28 4.05 -8.45 19.88
N ASP A 29 4.22 -7.17 20.22
CA ASP A 29 3.20 -6.15 19.88
C ASP A 29 3.55 -5.21 18.71
N LYS A 30 4.71 -5.36 18.07
CA LYS A 30 5.08 -4.44 16.99
C LYS A 30 4.54 -4.89 15.64
N ALA A 31 3.50 -4.19 15.16
CA ALA A 31 3.00 -4.36 13.79
C ALA A 31 4.08 -4.06 12.73
N VAL A 32 4.09 -4.85 11.65
CA VAL A 32 5.00 -4.68 10.52
C VAL A 32 4.22 -4.43 9.24
N ILE A 33 4.66 -3.43 8.48
CA ILE A 33 4.21 -3.21 7.09
C ILE A 33 5.30 -3.78 6.17
N ILE A 34 4.91 -4.71 5.31
CA ILE A 34 5.75 -5.35 4.30
C ILE A 34 5.43 -4.72 2.94
N LEU A 35 6.42 -4.06 2.34
CA LEU A 35 6.33 -3.51 0.99
C LEU A 35 7.05 -4.45 0.02
N VAL A 36 6.31 -5.00 -0.94
CA VAL A 36 6.87 -5.89 -1.95
C VAL A 36 6.85 -5.17 -3.31
N PRO A 37 7.95 -4.51 -3.72
CA PRO A 37 8.02 -3.89 -5.03
C PRO A 37 8.05 -4.97 -6.10
N VAL A 38 7.15 -4.88 -7.09
CA VAL A 38 7.03 -5.87 -8.17
C VAL A 38 6.92 -5.19 -9.54
N ARG A 39 7.44 -5.85 -10.58
CA ARG A 39 7.26 -5.46 -11.98
C ARG A 39 6.51 -6.57 -12.71
N LEU A 40 5.21 -6.37 -12.90
CA LEU A 40 4.30 -7.36 -13.51
C LEU A 40 4.26 -7.32 -15.05
N GLY A 41 5.27 -6.72 -15.70
CA GLY A 41 5.31 -6.59 -17.15
C GLY A 41 6.37 -5.62 -17.67
N GLY A 42 6.48 -5.54 -19.00
CA GLY A 42 7.42 -4.67 -19.71
C GLY A 42 6.90 -3.23 -19.79
N GLU A 43 6.20 -2.92 -20.89
CA GLU A 43 5.49 -1.64 -21.08
C GLU A 43 4.05 -1.67 -20.56
N ARG A 44 3.44 -2.86 -20.56
CA ARG A 44 2.09 -3.12 -20.06
C ARG A 44 2.15 -4.27 -19.08
N THR A 45 1.24 -4.27 -18.11
CA THR A 45 1.02 -5.39 -17.20
C THR A 45 0.64 -6.63 -18.00
N ASN A 46 1.26 -7.77 -17.73
CA ASN A 46 0.84 -9.04 -18.30
C ASN A 46 -0.47 -9.49 -17.61
N THR A 47 -1.50 -9.76 -18.40
CA THR A 47 -2.82 -10.20 -17.94
C THR A 47 -2.78 -11.53 -17.17
N ASP A 48 -1.76 -12.36 -17.41
CA ASP A 48 -1.57 -13.62 -16.67
C ASP A 48 -1.39 -13.38 -15.16
N TYR A 49 -0.93 -12.19 -14.75
CA TYR A 49 -0.78 -11.81 -13.34
C TYR A 49 -2.05 -11.21 -12.72
N LEU A 50 -3.13 -11.02 -13.48
CA LEU A 50 -4.36 -10.40 -12.96
C LEU A 50 -4.94 -11.20 -11.79
N GLU A 51 -5.04 -12.52 -11.95
CA GLU A 51 -5.53 -13.41 -10.89
C GLU A 51 -4.60 -13.41 -9.67
N PHE A 52 -3.29 -13.29 -9.87
CA PHE A 52 -2.34 -13.13 -8.76
C PHE A 52 -2.57 -11.82 -8.00
N VAL A 53 -2.80 -10.72 -8.71
CA VAL A 53 -3.11 -9.41 -8.10
C VAL A 53 -4.41 -9.47 -7.29
N LYS A 54 -5.47 -10.07 -7.85
CA LYS A 54 -6.73 -10.30 -7.12
C LYS A 54 -6.51 -11.17 -5.88
N GLY A 55 -5.70 -12.22 -5.98
CA GLY A 55 -5.31 -13.07 -4.86
C GLY A 55 -4.63 -12.30 -3.72
N ILE A 56 -3.69 -11.40 -4.04
CA ILE A 56 -3.04 -10.53 -3.05
C ILE A 56 -4.04 -9.57 -2.40
N LEU A 57 -4.90 -8.92 -3.19
CA LEU A 57 -5.94 -8.02 -2.69
C LEU A 57 -7.02 -8.73 -1.86
N SER A 58 -7.13 -10.06 -1.98
CA SER A 58 -8.06 -10.87 -1.17
C SER A 58 -7.49 -11.27 0.19
N LEU A 59 -6.20 -11.03 0.46
CA LEU A 59 -5.60 -11.37 1.76
C LEU A 59 -6.15 -10.43 2.84
N GLU A 60 -6.51 -11.00 4.00
CA GLU A 60 -7.03 -10.26 5.16
C GLU A 60 -6.09 -9.12 5.60
N TYR A 61 -4.78 -9.35 5.51
CA TYR A 61 -3.76 -8.38 5.92
C TYR A 61 -3.25 -7.50 4.78
N CYS A 62 -3.87 -7.57 3.59
CA CYS A 62 -3.48 -6.72 2.47
C CYS A 62 -3.86 -5.26 2.74
N VAL A 63 -2.88 -4.37 2.72
CA VAL A 63 -3.10 -2.92 2.84
C VAL A 63 -3.26 -2.23 1.49
N GLY A 64 -3.44 -2.99 0.40
CA GLY A 64 -3.61 -2.47 -0.96
C GLY A 64 -2.31 -2.39 -1.78
N ILE A 65 -2.44 -1.91 -3.02
CA ILE A 65 -1.35 -1.81 -3.99
C ILE A 65 -1.21 -0.36 -4.44
N ILE A 66 0.01 0.17 -4.38
CA ILE A 66 0.36 1.46 -4.99
C ILE A 66 1.03 1.23 -6.35
N GLY A 67 0.66 2.00 -7.35
CA GLY A 67 1.25 1.86 -8.69
C GLY A 67 0.71 2.88 -9.68
N GLY A 68 0.90 2.61 -10.96
CA GLY A 68 0.39 3.45 -12.04
C GLY A 68 1.42 3.74 -13.12
N LYS A 69 1.14 4.75 -13.95
CA LYS A 69 2.03 5.25 -15.01
C LYS A 69 2.69 6.56 -14.57
N PRO A 70 3.75 7.02 -15.25
CA PRO A 70 4.28 8.36 -15.02
C PRO A 70 3.16 9.41 -15.09
N LYS A 71 3.06 10.25 -14.05
CA LYS A 71 2.00 11.27 -13.86
C LYS A 71 0.58 10.73 -13.66
N GLN A 72 0.43 9.42 -13.41
CA GLN A 72 -0.84 8.75 -13.16
C GLN A 72 -0.66 7.66 -12.10
N SER A 73 -0.55 8.05 -10.83
CA SER A 73 -0.49 7.11 -9.70
C SER A 73 -1.87 6.78 -9.13
N TYR A 74 -2.07 5.53 -8.73
CA TYR A 74 -3.30 5.05 -8.11
C TYR A 74 -2.99 4.21 -6.88
N TYR A 75 -3.93 4.19 -5.95
CA TYR A 75 -3.96 3.22 -4.84
C TYR A 75 -5.11 2.25 -5.06
N PHE A 76 -4.80 0.99 -5.32
CA PHE A 76 -5.77 -0.08 -5.52
C PHE A 76 -6.10 -0.73 -4.18
N ALA A 77 -7.37 -0.62 -3.78
CA ALA A 77 -7.87 -1.09 -2.49
C ALA A 77 -8.54 -2.48 -2.59
N GLY A 78 -8.95 -2.90 -3.79
CA GLY A 78 -9.67 -4.15 -3.99
C GLY A 78 -10.04 -4.38 -5.44
N PHE A 79 -10.97 -5.29 -5.68
CA PHE A 79 -11.47 -5.63 -7.01
C PHE A 79 -12.92 -6.10 -6.97
N GLN A 80 -13.57 -6.05 -8.12
CA GLN A 80 -14.86 -6.66 -8.41
C GLN A 80 -14.83 -7.23 -9.82
N ASP A 81 -15.12 -8.52 -9.96
CA ASP A 81 -14.95 -9.27 -11.23
C ASP A 81 -13.54 -9.04 -11.82
N ASP A 82 -13.46 -8.45 -13.02
CA ASP A 82 -12.20 -8.11 -13.70
C ASP A 82 -11.77 -6.64 -13.52
N SER A 83 -12.47 -5.88 -12.68
CA SER A 83 -12.21 -4.47 -12.42
C SER A 83 -11.51 -4.26 -11.09
N LEU A 84 -10.47 -3.43 -11.06
CA LEU A 84 -9.82 -3.00 -9.83
C LEU A 84 -10.52 -1.76 -9.26
N ILE A 85 -10.69 -1.73 -7.95
CA ILE A 85 -11.22 -0.59 -7.20
C ILE A 85 -10.03 0.25 -6.72
N TYR A 86 -10.01 1.54 -7.07
CA TYR A 86 -8.88 2.41 -6.77
C TYR A 86 -9.26 3.81 -6.32
N MET A 87 -8.34 4.45 -5.59
CA MET A 87 -8.36 5.88 -5.28
C MET A 87 -7.39 6.62 -6.20
N ASP A 88 -7.87 7.73 -6.75
CA ASP A 88 -7.14 8.59 -7.68
C ASP A 88 -6.79 9.93 -6.97
N PRO A 89 -5.49 10.23 -6.72
CA PRO A 89 -5.07 11.45 -6.06
C PRO A 89 -4.94 12.67 -6.98
N HIS A 90 -5.26 12.57 -8.28
CA HIS A 90 -5.04 13.68 -9.24
C HIS A 90 -6.08 14.79 -9.16
N TYR A 91 -7.04 14.71 -8.23
CA TYR A 91 -7.92 15.82 -7.90
C TYR A 91 -7.22 16.80 -6.95
N CYS A 92 -6.97 18.02 -7.43
CA CYS A 92 -6.35 19.07 -6.64
C CYS A 92 -7.38 19.69 -5.68
N GLN A 93 -7.11 19.59 -4.39
CA GLN A 93 -7.93 20.17 -3.33
C GLN A 93 -7.26 21.43 -2.78
N SER A 94 -8.08 22.37 -2.30
CA SER A 94 -7.57 23.52 -1.53
C SER A 94 -6.87 23.03 -0.27
N PHE A 95 -5.79 23.71 0.12
CA PHE A 95 -5.11 23.45 1.38
C PHE A 95 -6.06 23.71 2.56
N VAL A 96 -6.03 22.81 3.55
CA VAL A 96 -6.76 22.93 4.81
C VAL A 96 -5.74 23.06 5.93
N ASP A 97 -5.77 24.18 6.66
CA ASP A 97 -4.99 24.36 7.87
C ASP A 97 -5.66 23.60 9.02
N VAL A 98 -5.04 22.53 9.50
CA VAL A 98 -5.56 21.71 10.60
C VAL A 98 -5.09 22.20 11.98
N SER A 99 -4.31 23.27 12.06
CA SER A 99 -3.87 23.86 13.32
C SER A 99 -4.95 24.76 13.97
N ILE A 100 -5.93 25.20 13.19
CA ILE A 100 -7.09 25.96 13.68
C ILE A 100 -8.18 25.02 14.21
N LYS A 101 -8.86 25.42 15.29
CA LYS A 101 -10.05 24.70 15.78
C LYS A 101 -11.18 24.83 14.75
N ASP A 102 -11.96 23.76 14.59
CA ASP A 102 -13.13 23.70 13.70
C ASP A 102 -12.79 24.03 12.23
N PHE A 103 -11.65 23.53 11.74
CA PHE A 103 -11.29 23.68 10.32
C PHE A 103 -12.38 23.09 9.41
N PRO A 104 -12.65 23.73 8.25
CA PRO A 104 -13.67 23.25 7.34
C PRO A 104 -13.25 21.90 6.74
N LEU A 105 -14.10 20.88 6.92
CA LEU A 105 -13.91 19.54 6.37
C LEU A 105 -14.36 19.40 4.91
N GLU A 106 -15.13 20.38 4.40
CA GLU A 106 -15.64 20.41 3.04
C GLU A 106 -15.35 21.78 2.41
N VAL A 107 -14.86 21.76 1.18
CA VAL A 107 -15.02 22.88 0.26
C VAL A 107 -16.27 22.54 -0.55
N VAL A 108 -17.40 23.15 -0.19
CA VAL A 108 -18.67 23.02 -0.92
C VAL A 108 -18.42 23.40 -2.39
N LEU A 109 -18.72 22.46 -3.30
CA LEU A 109 -18.85 22.75 -4.74
C LEU A 109 -20.17 23.47 -5.02
#